data_AF-A0A0G2H2A7-F1
#
_entry.id   AF-A0A0G2H2A7-F1
#
_cell.length_a   1.000
_cell.length_b   1.000
_cell.length_c   1.000
_cell.angle_alpha   90.00
_cell.angle_beta   90.00
_cell.angle_gamma   90.00
#
_symmetry.space_group_name_H-M   'P 1'
#
loop_
_entity.id
_entity.type
_entity.pdbx_description
1 polymer ?
#
loop_
_entity_poly.entity_id
_entity_poly.type
_entity_poly.pdbx_seq_one_letter_code
_entity_poly.pdbx_strand_id
1 'polypeptide(L)'
;MIAHKNIFILLVLNLWTTLCNAQFRVWRADTRSPTEMRAAGVFAPRGASRYLEIVPNISMYNHALGAPTGVSRGNDGYVSTTVTESTAVEFLRNQLNGNGYVYEIAASANFIQVAGTLGQFNPFPQELEYAALGGFNWDQVIRWRHYTNGRADASGLQDNNEYDARVYNTLRPSAGEPRLAGFPPNHEAWGMAPWNAFAQGGSGCGGSGRRSLHSRGPCSPKESSLNVAKRYIDDTCFKKSLCG
;
A
#
# COMPACT_ATOMS: atom_id res chain seq x y z
N MET A 1 26.85 19.95 40.58
CA MET A 1 25.85 18.91 40.26
C MET A 1 24.86 19.39 39.18
N ILE A 2 25.35 19.90 38.05
CA ILE A 2 24.53 20.27 36.88
C ILE A 2 25.28 19.74 35.66
N ALA A 3 25.09 18.46 35.32
CA ALA A 3 25.68 17.88 34.11
C ALA A 3 24.87 16.66 33.61
N HIS A 4 24.40 15.79 34.51
CA HIS A 4 23.76 14.54 34.11
C HIS A 4 22.31 14.70 33.57
N LYS A 5 21.52 15.63 34.12
CA LYS A 5 20.13 15.86 33.65
C LYS A 5 20.08 16.42 32.22
N ASN A 6 21.00 17.32 31.86
CA ASN A 6 21.04 17.93 30.53
C ASN A 6 21.53 16.95 29.45
N ILE A 7 22.48 16.08 29.80
CA ILE A 7 22.96 15.01 28.91
C ILE A 7 21.85 13.98 28.64
N PHE A 8 21.08 13.61 29.67
CA PHE A 8 19.94 12.68 29.50
C PHE A 8 18.84 13.26 28.60
N ILE A 9 18.49 14.53 28.76
CA ILE A 9 17.50 15.21 27.90
C ILE A 9 17.99 15.28 26.45
N LEU A 10 19.27 15.60 26.22
CA LEU A 10 19.85 15.60 24.87
C LEU A 10 19.88 14.20 24.25
N LEU A 11 20.23 13.16 25.01
CA LEU A 11 20.20 11.77 24.53
C LEU A 11 18.78 11.31 24.17
N VAL A 12 17.79 11.66 24.99
CA VAL A 12 16.38 11.38 24.71
C VAL A 12 15.95 12.14 23.45
N LEU A 13 16.21 13.44 23.32
CA LEU A 13 15.85 14.20 22.12
C LEU A 13 16.54 13.68 20.84
N ASN A 14 17.80 13.24 20.92
CA ASN A 14 18.50 12.63 19.78
C ASN A 14 17.92 11.23 19.43
N LEU A 15 17.50 10.45 20.43
CA LEU A 15 16.84 9.16 20.20
C LEU A 15 15.44 9.34 19.58
N TRP A 16 14.68 10.34 20.03
CA TRP A 16 13.37 10.65 19.47
C TRP A 16 13.46 11.20 18.04
N THR A 17 14.44 12.03 17.72
CA THR A 17 14.65 12.53 16.34
C THR A 17 15.12 11.41 15.40
N THR A 18 15.99 10.51 15.84
CA THR A 18 16.42 9.35 15.03
C THR A 18 15.29 8.35 14.79
N LEU A 19 14.44 8.09 15.79
CA LEU A 19 13.25 7.22 15.64
C LEU A 19 12.17 7.86 14.75
N CYS A 20 11.92 9.16 14.86
CA CYS A 20 10.97 9.85 13.99
C CYS A 20 11.41 9.90 12.51
N ASN A 21 12.71 9.81 12.23
CA ASN A 21 13.27 9.83 10.88
C ASN A 21 13.56 8.44 10.29
N ALA A 22 13.17 7.36 10.98
CA ALA A 22 13.32 6.01 10.42
C ALA A 22 12.41 5.84 9.19
N GLN A 23 13.02 5.55 8.04
CA GLN A 23 12.26 5.35 6.79
C GLN A 23 11.35 4.13 6.91
N PHE A 24 10.06 4.31 6.58
CA PHE A 24 9.13 3.19 6.48
C PHE A 24 9.44 2.37 5.22
N ARG A 25 9.76 1.10 5.40
CA ARG A 25 10.20 0.21 4.34
C ARG A 25 9.16 -0.86 4.08
N VAL A 26 8.97 -1.16 2.81
CA VAL A 26 8.18 -2.31 2.34
C VAL A 26 9.00 -3.13 1.37
N TRP A 27 8.54 -4.33 1.11
CA TRP A 27 9.23 -5.34 0.33
C TRP A 27 8.32 -5.88 -0.75
N ARG A 28 8.88 -6.11 -1.94
CA ARG A 28 8.14 -6.66 -3.07
C ARG A 28 8.97 -7.72 -3.78
N ALA A 29 8.36 -8.88 -4.01
CA ALA A 29 8.89 -9.85 -4.95
C ALA A 29 8.42 -9.54 -6.39
N ASP A 30 9.35 -9.59 -7.34
CA ASP A 30 9.06 -9.40 -8.76
C ASP A 30 10.03 -10.24 -9.61
N THR A 31 9.58 -10.73 -10.76
CA THR A 31 10.44 -11.49 -11.68
C THR A 31 11.27 -10.58 -12.58
N ARG A 32 10.87 -9.32 -12.75
CA ARG A 32 11.61 -8.33 -13.53
C ARG A 32 12.88 -7.91 -12.79
N SER A 33 13.96 -7.80 -13.54
CA SER A 33 15.29 -7.42 -13.07
C SER A 33 15.41 -5.93 -12.75
N PRO A 34 16.41 -5.53 -11.95
CA PRO A 34 16.73 -4.13 -11.69
C PRO A 34 16.95 -3.33 -12.96
N THR A 35 17.58 -3.92 -13.98
CA THR A 35 17.79 -3.27 -15.28
C THR A 35 16.48 -3.00 -16.00
N GLU A 36 15.57 -3.97 -16.04
CA GLU A 36 14.24 -3.80 -16.64
C GLU A 36 13.40 -2.77 -15.87
N MET A 37 13.42 -2.82 -14.54
CA MET A 37 12.64 -1.90 -13.71
C MET A 37 13.19 -0.47 -13.75
N ARG A 38 14.52 -0.30 -13.79
CA ARG A 38 15.16 0.99 -14.03
C ARG A 38 14.80 1.56 -15.39
N ALA A 39 14.81 0.74 -16.44
CA ALA A 39 14.43 1.17 -17.79
C ALA A 39 12.94 1.57 -17.88
N ALA A 40 12.06 0.87 -17.16
CA ALA A 40 10.66 1.22 -17.05
C ALA A 40 10.43 2.51 -16.23
N GLY A 41 11.29 2.78 -15.25
CA GLY A 41 11.21 3.93 -14.33
C GLY A 41 10.08 3.83 -13.30
N VAL A 42 9.14 2.90 -13.45
CA VAL A 42 7.95 2.77 -12.61
C VAL A 42 7.57 1.30 -12.40
N PHE A 43 7.19 0.98 -11.16
CA PHE A 43 6.41 -0.20 -10.82
C PHE A 43 4.93 0.17 -10.96
N ALA A 44 4.40 0.06 -12.17
CA ALA A 44 3.01 0.40 -12.45
C ALA A 44 2.05 -0.78 -12.17
N PRO A 45 0.82 -0.51 -11.71
CA PRO A 45 -0.24 -1.52 -11.73
C PRO A 45 -0.54 -1.90 -13.19
N ARG A 46 -1.09 -3.10 -13.40
CA ARG A 46 -1.45 -3.54 -14.76
C ARG A 46 -2.52 -2.60 -15.33
N GLY A 47 -2.34 -2.23 -16.60
CA GLY A 47 -3.18 -1.22 -17.28
C GLY A 47 -2.70 0.22 -17.11
N ALA A 48 -1.70 0.47 -16.26
CA ALA A 48 -1.01 1.75 -16.17
C ALA A 48 0.40 1.66 -16.79
N SER A 49 0.91 2.81 -17.22
CA SER A 49 2.27 2.99 -17.72
C SER A 49 2.99 4.14 -17.04
N ARG A 50 2.28 4.96 -16.26
CA ARG A 50 2.82 6.14 -15.59
C ARG A 50 2.65 6.05 -14.09
N TYR A 51 3.55 6.73 -13.39
CA TYR A 51 3.48 6.93 -11.95
C TYR A 51 2.20 7.67 -11.54
N LEU A 52 1.55 7.16 -10.48
CA LEU A 52 0.26 7.64 -9.95
C LEU A 52 -0.89 7.64 -10.96
N GLU A 53 -0.77 6.87 -12.04
CA GLU A 53 -1.85 6.72 -13.01
C GLU A 53 -3.00 5.90 -12.41
N ILE A 54 -4.18 6.53 -12.31
CA ILE A 54 -5.39 5.87 -11.84
C ILE A 54 -6.11 5.23 -13.04
N VAL A 55 -6.10 3.90 -13.08
CA VAL A 55 -6.82 3.09 -14.06
C VAL A 55 -8.32 2.99 -13.71
N PRO A 56 -9.22 2.67 -14.66
CA PRO A 56 -10.66 2.66 -14.40
C PRO A 56 -11.13 1.69 -13.31
N ASN A 57 -10.49 0.52 -13.21
CA ASN A 57 -10.85 -0.50 -12.22
C ASN A 57 -9.99 -0.31 -10.97
N ILE A 58 -10.59 0.28 -9.93
CA ILE A 58 -9.97 0.47 -8.62
C ILE A 58 -10.78 -0.26 -7.55
N SER A 59 -10.16 -1.19 -6.83
CA SER A 59 -10.77 -1.80 -5.65
C SER A 59 -9.70 -2.46 -4.79
N MET A 60 -9.50 -1.95 -3.57
CA MET A 60 -8.62 -2.59 -2.59
C MET A 60 -9.09 -4.01 -2.26
N TYR A 61 -10.40 -4.23 -2.20
CA TYR A 61 -10.98 -5.55 -1.94
C TYR A 61 -10.66 -6.56 -3.05
N ASN A 62 -10.84 -6.18 -4.32
CA ASN A 62 -10.49 -7.07 -5.44
C ASN A 62 -8.99 -7.31 -5.55
N HIS A 63 -8.18 -6.27 -5.27
CA HIS A 63 -6.73 -6.35 -5.18
C HIS A 63 -6.28 -7.38 -4.14
N ALA A 64 -6.77 -7.26 -2.91
CA ALA A 64 -6.43 -8.15 -1.82
C ALA A 64 -6.92 -9.59 -2.05
N LEU A 65 -8.02 -9.80 -2.76
CA LEU A 65 -8.49 -11.14 -3.10
C LEU A 65 -7.54 -11.88 -4.06
N GLY A 66 -6.71 -11.16 -4.83
CA GLY A 66 -5.70 -11.74 -5.73
C GLY A 66 -6.29 -12.57 -6.88
N ALA A 67 -5.53 -12.76 -7.96
CA ALA A 67 -5.91 -13.71 -8.99
C ALA A 67 -5.79 -15.14 -8.45
N PRO A 68 -6.55 -16.12 -8.99
CA PRO A 68 -6.38 -17.54 -8.64
C PRO A 68 -4.95 -18.06 -8.82
N THR A 69 -4.14 -17.38 -9.64
CA THR A 69 -2.71 -17.67 -9.87
C THR A 69 -1.78 -17.05 -8.82
N GLY A 70 -2.32 -16.47 -7.75
CA GLY A 70 -1.57 -15.91 -6.62
C GLY A 70 -0.73 -14.66 -6.93
N VAL A 71 -1.00 -13.99 -8.05
CA VAL A 71 -0.56 -12.61 -8.31
C VAL A 71 -1.75 -11.66 -8.18
N SER A 72 -1.55 -10.39 -7.83
CA SER A 72 -2.61 -9.36 -7.76
C SER A 72 -3.55 -9.45 -9.00
N ARG A 73 -4.88 -9.30 -8.80
CA ARG A 73 -5.82 -9.39 -9.93
C ARG A 73 -5.43 -8.32 -10.93
N GLY A 74 -5.46 -8.71 -12.20
CA GLY A 74 -4.76 -7.96 -13.22
C GLY A 74 -5.30 -6.57 -13.53
N ASN A 75 -6.20 -5.96 -12.78
CA ASN A 75 -6.74 -4.62 -13.08
C ASN A 75 -7.39 -3.98 -11.84
N ASP A 76 -6.63 -3.71 -10.78
CA ASP A 76 -7.19 -3.17 -9.53
C ASP A 76 -6.60 -1.82 -9.11
N GLY A 77 -5.60 -1.33 -9.88
CA GLY A 77 -4.96 -0.03 -9.69
C GLY A 77 -3.89 0.05 -8.60
N TYR A 78 -3.54 -1.08 -7.99
CA TYR A 78 -2.54 -1.13 -6.92
C TYR A 78 -1.36 -2.03 -7.28
N VAL A 79 -0.22 -1.78 -6.61
CA VAL A 79 0.93 -2.67 -6.60
C VAL A 79 1.16 -3.18 -5.18
N SER A 80 1.12 -4.51 -4.98
CA SER A 80 1.33 -5.13 -3.67
C SER A 80 2.77 -4.99 -3.18
N THR A 81 2.89 -4.69 -1.89
CA THR A 81 4.12 -4.77 -1.10
C THR A 81 3.79 -5.27 0.32
N THR A 82 4.76 -5.81 1.04
CA THR A 82 4.61 -6.29 2.43
C THR A 82 5.64 -5.64 3.34
N VAL A 83 5.37 -5.52 4.65
CA VAL A 83 6.33 -4.91 5.59
C VAL A 83 7.55 -5.77 5.91
N THR A 84 7.56 -7.06 5.54
CA THR A 84 8.70 -7.96 5.85
C THR A 84 9.33 -8.59 4.61
N GLU A 85 10.67 -8.66 4.60
CA GLU A 85 11.41 -9.38 3.56
C GLU A 85 11.01 -10.86 3.52
N SER A 86 10.76 -11.49 4.68
CA SER A 86 10.35 -12.89 4.77
C SER A 86 9.05 -13.18 4.05
N THR A 87 8.04 -12.32 4.19
CA THR A 87 6.76 -12.47 3.47
C THR A 87 6.95 -12.29 1.96
N ALA A 88 7.81 -11.35 1.53
CA ALA A 88 8.12 -11.18 0.11
C ALA A 88 8.84 -12.41 -0.47
N VAL A 89 9.77 -13.01 0.28
CA VAL A 89 10.45 -14.25 -0.12
C VAL A 89 9.48 -15.44 -0.15
N GLU A 90 8.54 -15.52 0.78
CA GLU A 90 7.49 -16.54 0.75
C GLU A 90 6.61 -16.40 -0.49
N PHE A 91 6.19 -15.18 -0.84
CA PHE A 91 5.48 -14.91 -2.08
C PHE A 91 6.29 -15.32 -3.31
N LEU A 92 7.58 -14.97 -3.35
CA LEU A 92 8.47 -15.38 -4.44
C LEU A 92 8.50 -16.91 -4.59
N ARG A 93 8.63 -17.66 -3.49
CA ARG A 93 8.66 -19.13 -3.49
C ARG A 93 7.36 -19.74 -3.95
N ASN A 94 6.24 -19.25 -3.41
CA ASN A 94 4.94 -19.87 -3.59
C ASN A 94 4.26 -19.46 -4.91
N GLN A 95 4.54 -18.26 -5.41
CA GLN A 95 3.82 -17.67 -6.56
C GLN A 95 4.71 -17.40 -7.78
N LEU A 96 6.03 -17.28 -7.59
CA LEU A 96 6.99 -16.92 -8.65
C LEU A 96 8.08 -18.00 -8.83
N ASN A 97 7.76 -19.25 -8.47
CA ASN A 97 8.66 -20.42 -8.58
C ASN A 97 10.03 -20.23 -7.89
N GLY A 98 10.12 -19.32 -6.92
CA GLY A 98 11.34 -19.02 -6.19
C GLY A 98 12.42 -18.27 -6.99
N ASN A 99 12.14 -17.80 -8.21
CA ASN A 99 13.13 -17.15 -9.06
C ASN A 99 12.74 -15.70 -9.32
N GLY A 100 13.66 -14.76 -9.06
CA GLY A 100 13.42 -13.34 -9.26
C GLY A 100 14.11 -12.47 -8.22
N TYR A 101 13.53 -11.31 -7.94
CA TYR A 101 14.13 -10.28 -7.10
C TYR A 101 13.19 -9.91 -5.96
N VAL A 102 13.78 -9.58 -4.82
CA VAL A 102 13.07 -8.94 -3.70
C VAL A 102 13.62 -7.53 -3.55
N TYR A 103 12.75 -6.54 -3.75
CA TYR A 103 13.06 -5.12 -3.68
C TYR A 103 12.67 -4.56 -2.31
N GLU A 104 13.58 -3.82 -1.67
CA GLU A 104 13.28 -2.96 -0.53
C GLU A 104 12.93 -1.56 -1.05
N ILE A 105 11.79 -1.04 -0.62
CA ILE A 105 11.18 0.17 -1.17
C ILE A 105 10.85 1.13 -0.03
N ALA A 106 11.13 2.40 -0.25
CA ALA A 106 10.73 3.48 0.63
C ALA A 106 9.25 3.82 0.38
N ALA A 107 8.38 3.50 1.34
CA ALA A 107 6.96 3.80 1.21
C ALA A 107 6.68 5.29 1.34
N SER A 108 5.72 5.77 0.55
CA SER A 108 5.21 7.15 0.58
C SER A 108 3.68 7.15 0.74
N ALA A 109 3.03 8.32 0.73
CA ALA A 109 1.63 8.42 1.14
C ALA A 109 0.66 7.63 0.25
N ASN A 110 1.01 7.32 -1.00
CA ASN A 110 0.19 6.47 -1.88
C ASN A 110 0.24 4.96 -1.53
N PHE A 111 1.10 4.54 -0.60
CA PHE A 111 1.11 3.20 -0.04
C PHE A 111 0.07 3.13 1.07
N ILE A 112 -0.99 2.35 0.86
CA ILE A 112 -2.14 2.31 1.77
C ILE A 112 -2.21 0.95 2.43
N GLN A 113 -2.31 0.92 3.75
CA GLN A 113 -2.43 -0.34 4.49
C GLN A 113 -3.73 -1.05 4.13
N VAL A 114 -3.62 -2.30 3.66
CA VAL A 114 -4.78 -3.10 3.25
C VAL A 114 -5.63 -3.47 4.46
N ALA A 115 -5.00 -3.92 5.55
CA ALA A 115 -5.71 -4.25 6.79
C ALA A 115 -6.46 -3.05 7.38
N GLY A 116 -5.88 -1.85 7.36
CA GLY A 116 -6.56 -0.64 7.84
C GLY A 116 -7.71 -0.18 6.92
N THR A 117 -7.67 -0.57 5.65
CA THR A 117 -8.71 -0.24 4.65
C THR A 117 -9.88 -1.22 4.68
N LEU A 118 -9.59 -2.52 4.76
CA LEU A 118 -10.58 -3.61 4.67
C LEU A 118 -11.02 -4.14 6.04
N GLY A 119 -10.28 -3.85 7.11
CA GLY A 119 -10.59 -4.30 8.46
C GLY A 119 -10.76 -5.82 8.52
N GLN A 120 -11.87 -6.25 9.12
CA GLN A 120 -12.24 -7.67 9.23
C GLN A 120 -12.49 -8.37 7.88
N PHE A 121 -12.60 -7.62 6.78
CA PHE A 121 -12.80 -8.16 5.44
C PHE A 121 -11.49 -8.29 4.65
N ASN A 122 -10.34 -8.07 5.28
CA ASN A 122 -9.05 -8.38 4.68
C ASN A 122 -8.88 -9.91 4.59
N PRO A 123 -8.76 -10.50 3.38
CA PRO A 123 -8.61 -11.94 3.23
C PRO A 123 -7.26 -12.47 3.75
N PHE A 124 -6.22 -11.64 3.78
CA PHE A 124 -4.85 -12.06 4.11
C PHE A 124 -4.17 -11.09 5.10
N PRO A 125 -4.68 -10.95 6.33
CA PRO A 125 -4.12 -10.02 7.33
C PRO A 125 -2.65 -10.33 7.69
N GLN A 126 -2.23 -11.59 7.59
CA GLN A 126 -0.86 -12.04 7.85
C GLN A 126 0.16 -11.53 6.81
N GLU A 127 -0.28 -11.12 5.62
CA GLU A 127 0.63 -10.59 4.60
C GLU A 127 1.14 -9.18 4.93
N LEU A 128 0.49 -8.51 5.90
CA LEU A 128 0.85 -7.16 6.36
C LEU A 128 1.03 -6.19 5.18
N GLU A 129 0.09 -6.25 4.24
CA GLU A 129 0.21 -5.61 2.94
C GLU A 129 0.02 -4.09 3.02
N TYR A 130 0.90 -3.38 2.29
CA TYR A 130 0.69 -2.01 1.84
C TYR A 130 0.59 -2.00 0.31
N ALA A 131 -0.55 -1.52 -0.18
CA ALA A 131 -0.84 -1.47 -1.60
C ALA A 131 -0.57 -0.06 -2.14
N ALA A 132 0.34 0.07 -3.11
CA ALA A 132 0.69 1.35 -3.72
C ALA A 132 -0.32 1.71 -4.82
N LEU A 133 -1.19 2.68 -4.55
CA LEU A 133 -2.16 3.19 -5.52
C LEU A 133 -1.44 3.91 -6.65
N GLY A 134 -1.67 3.47 -7.90
CA GLY A 134 -1.03 4.03 -9.08
C GLY A 134 0.47 3.72 -9.20
N GLY A 135 0.99 2.80 -8.38
CA GLY A 135 2.38 2.35 -8.46
C GLY A 135 3.40 3.25 -7.78
N PHE A 136 4.68 2.98 -8.00
CA PHE A 136 5.80 3.70 -7.37
C PHE A 136 7.01 3.80 -8.31
N ASN A 137 7.83 4.83 -8.16
CA ASN A 137 8.97 5.10 -9.04
C ASN A 137 10.21 4.29 -8.69
N TRP A 138 11.13 4.16 -9.66
CA TRP A 138 12.42 3.51 -9.45
C TRP A 138 13.26 4.17 -8.35
N ASP A 139 13.21 5.50 -8.22
CA ASP A 139 13.90 6.27 -7.19
C ASP A 139 13.35 6.07 -5.76
N GLN A 140 12.25 5.31 -5.60
CA GLN A 140 11.75 4.80 -4.31
C GLN A 140 12.39 3.48 -3.89
N VAL A 141 13.01 2.75 -4.82
CA VAL A 141 13.70 1.49 -4.52
C VAL A 141 15.00 1.81 -3.79
N ILE A 142 15.15 1.29 -2.58
CA ILE A 142 16.35 1.47 -1.76
C ILE A 142 17.44 0.51 -2.23
N ARG A 143 17.07 -0.77 -2.43
CA ARG A 143 17.98 -1.87 -2.77
C ARG A 143 17.21 -3.12 -3.16
N TRP A 144 17.90 -4.12 -3.65
CA TRP A 144 17.31 -5.41 -4.03
C TRP A 144 18.25 -6.58 -3.75
N ARG A 145 17.69 -7.78 -3.76
CA ARG A 145 18.45 -9.03 -3.77
C ARG A 145 17.86 -10.00 -4.78
N HIS A 146 18.72 -10.69 -5.51
CA HIS A 146 18.32 -11.76 -6.43
C HIS A 146 18.17 -13.09 -5.68
N TYR A 147 17.23 -13.91 -6.14
CA TYR A 147 16.92 -15.22 -5.58
C TYR A 147 16.80 -16.24 -6.70
N THR A 148 17.43 -17.39 -6.49
CA THR A 148 17.34 -18.56 -7.37
C THR A 148 16.78 -19.74 -6.56
N ASN A 149 15.70 -20.37 -7.03
CA ASN A 149 15.01 -21.47 -6.34
C ASN A 149 14.72 -21.17 -4.84
N GLY A 150 14.32 -19.93 -4.55
CA GLY A 150 13.97 -19.46 -3.21
C GLY A 150 15.15 -19.19 -2.30
N ARG A 151 16.39 -19.25 -2.81
CA ARG A 151 17.62 -18.98 -2.07
C ARG A 151 18.22 -17.65 -2.51
N ALA A 152 18.58 -16.83 -1.53
CA ALA A 152 19.29 -15.58 -1.75
C ALA A 152 20.64 -15.83 -2.44
N ASP A 153 20.93 -15.03 -3.46
CA ASP A 153 22.23 -15.06 -4.13
C ASP A 153 23.36 -14.61 -3.21
N ALA A 154 24.56 -15.16 -3.46
CA ALA A 154 25.76 -14.88 -2.66
C ALA A 154 26.22 -13.41 -2.72
N SER A 155 25.78 -12.64 -3.72
CA SER A 155 26.08 -11.21 -3.82
C SER A 155 25.43 -10.37 -2.70
N GLY A 156 24.44 -10.92 -1.99
CA GLY A 156 23.71 -10.18 -0.96
C GLY A 156 22.82 -9.06 -1.52
N LEU A 157 22.49 -8.08 -0.67
CA LEU A 157 21.73 -6.89 -1.06
C LEU A 157 22.60 -5.95 -1.91
N GLN A 158 22.00 -5.39 -2.95
CA GLN A 158 22.62 -4.43 -3.85
C GLN A 158 21.87 -3.10 -3.77
N ASP A 159 22.59 -2.02 -3.47
CA ASP A 159 22.00 -0.70 -3.26
C ASP A 159 21.65 0.01 -4.58
N ASN A 160 20.53 0.73 -4.59
CA ASN A 160 20.15 1.60 -5.69
C ASN A 160 20.82 2.97 -5.55
N ASN A 161 21.73 3.31 -6.46
CA ASN A 161 22.37 4.63 -6.47
C ASN A 161 21.43 5.78 -6.92
N GLU A 162 20.23 5.45 -7.41
CA GLU A 162 19.20 6.42 -7.80
C GLU A 162 18.12 6.63 -6.73
N TYR A 163 18.24 5.97 -5.57
CA TYR A 163 17.33 6.20 -4.44
C TYR A 163 17.40 7.67 -3.95
N ASP A 164 16.31 8.44 -4.03
CA ASP A 164 16.28 9.82 -3.50
C ASP A 164 15.91 9.82 -2.01
N ALA A 165 16.90 9.51 -1.18
CA ALA A 165 16.77 9.50 0.28
C ALA A 165 16.28 10.84 0.86
N ARG A 166 16.59 11.98 0.23
CA ARG A 166 16.17 13.30 0.70
C ARG A 166 14.67 13.50 0.55
N VAL A 167 14.08 12.95 -0.51
CA VAL A 167 12.63 12.95 -0.70
C VAL A 167 12.01 11.91 0.22
N TYR A 168 12.39 10.64 0.05
CA TYR A 168 11.60 9.54 0.57
C TYR A 168 11.75 9.30 2.07
N ASN A 169 12.89 9.58 2.70
CA ASN A 169 13.11 9.34 4.14
C ASN A 169 12.11 10.09 5.05
N THR A 170 11.50 11.16 4.53
CA THR A 170 10.53 11.99 5.24
C THR A 170 9.08 11.56 5.03
N LEU A 171 8.82 10.67 4.06
CA LEU A 171 7.48 10.27 3.66
C LEU A 171 7.01 9.05 4.44
N ARG A 172 5.70 8.95 4.63
CA ARG A 172 5.08 7.85 5.37
C ARG A 172 3.88 7.32 4.60
N PRO A 173 3.60 6.01 4.68
CA PRO A 173 2.40 5.44 4.10
C PRO A 173 1.14 5.84 4.88
N SER A 174 -0.02 5.61 4.28
CA SER A 174 -1.30 5.72 4.95
C SER A 174 -1.62 4.46 5.75
N ALA A 175 -2.07 4.63 7.00
CA ALA A 175 -2.51 3.54 7.88
C ALA A 175 -3.83 2.86 7.43
N GLY A 176 -4.39 3.27 6.30
CA GLY A 176 -5.63 2.73 5.73
C GLY A 176 -6.55 3.83 5.25
N GLU A 177 -7.39 3.52 4.27
CA GLU A 177 -8.31 4.49 3.67
C GLU A 177 -9.66 3.82 3.36
N PRO A 178 -10.61 3.79 4.32
CA PRO A 178 -11.86 3.07 4.15
C PRO A 178 -12.70 3.49 2.93
N ARG A 179 -12.57 4.74 2.45
CA ARG A 179 -13.25 5.18 1.20
C ARG A 179 -12.70 4.44 -0.04
N LEU A 180 -11.48 3.92 0.01
CA LEU A 180 -10.84 3.15 -1.07
C LEU A 180 -11.06 1.63 -0.96
N ALA A 181 -11.87 1.15 0.00
CA ALA A 181 -12.10 -0.27 0.19
C ALA A 181 -12.61 -0.97 -1.08
N GLY A 182 -13.49 -0.31 -1.84
CA GLY A 182 -13.95 -0.83 -3.14
C GLY A 182 -14.75 -2.13 -3.03
N PHE A 183 -15.44 -2.34 -1.92
CA PHE A 183 -16.38 -3.46 -1.78
C PHE A 183 -17.50 -3.37 -2.85
N PRO A 184 -17.99 -4.50 -3.36
CA PRO A 184 -19.11 -4.50 -4.30
C PRO A 184 -20.35 -3.85 -3.67
N PRO A 185 -21.29 -3.35 -4.50
CA PRO A 185 -22.61 -2.95 -4.01
C PRO A 185 -23.23 -4.05 -3.15
N ASN A 186 -23.92 -3.66 -2.09
CA ASN A 186 -24.64 -4.54 -1.15
C ASN A 186 -23.76 -5.40 -0.25
N HIS A 187 -22.44 -5.25 -0.33
CA HIS A 187 -21.54 -5.86 0.64
C HIS A 187 -21.84 -5.35 2.06
N GLU A 188 -21.86 -6.25 3.05
CA GLU A 188 -22.27 -5.93 4.42
C GLU A 188 -21.40 -4.85 5.08
N ALA A 189 -20.13 -4.76 4.67
CA ALA A 189 -19.19 -3.73 5.12
C ALA A 189 -19.76 -2.32 4.99
N TRP A 190 -20.50 -2.01 3.91
CA TRP A 190 -21.08 -0.68 3.71
C TRP A 190 -22.11 -0.29 4.78
N GLY A 191 -22.66 -1.25 5.53
CA GLY A 191 -23.51 -0.99 6.69
C GLY A 191 -22.76 -0.77 8.01
N MET A 192 -21.46 -1.07 8.05
CA MET A 192 -20.63 -1.09 9.25
C MET A 192 -19.69 0.12 9.31
N ALA A 193 -19.34 0.56 10.52
CA ALA A 193 -18.27 1.53 10.69
C ALA A 193 -16.91 0.88 10.34
N PRO A 194 -15.97 1.62 9.71
CA PRO A 194 -16.07 3.02 9.29
C PRO A 194 -16.69 3.23 7.89
N TRP A 195 -16.93 2.17 7.11
CA TRP A 195 -17.34 2.28 5.69
C TRP A 195 -18.71 2.91 5.48
N ASN A 196 -19.62 2.77 6.44
CA ASN A 196 -20.96 3.37 6.40
C ASN A 196 -20.96 4.90 6.29
N ALA A 197 -19.86 5.58 6.66
CA ALA A 197 -19.68 7.02 6.43
C ALA A 197 -19.62 7.36 4.93
N PHE A 198 -19.20 6.40 4.10
CA PHE A 198 -19.01 6.51 2.65
C PHE A 198 -20.09 5.77 1.84
N ALA A 199 -21.11 5.22 2.50
CA ALA A 199 -22.22 4.51 1.87
C ALA A 199 -23.48 5.39 1.69
N GLN A 200 -24.22 5.20 0.61
CA GLN A 200 -25.52 5.79 0.35
C GLN A 200 -26.50 5.39 1.47
N GLY A 201 -27.32 6.33 1.92
CA GLY A 201 -28.31 6.11 2.97
C GLY A 201 -27.81 6.25 4.42
N GLY A 202 -26.50 6.38 4.65
CA GLY A 202 -25.94 6.60 5.99
C GLY A 202 -26.17 5.43 6.97
N SER A 203 -25.84 5.62 8.25
CA SER A 203 -25.60 4.56 9.25
C SER A 203 -26.53 3.33 9.14
N GLY A 204 -25.99 2.24 8.57
CA GLY A 204 -26.63 0.92 8.43
C GLY A 204 -27.54 0.74 7.21
N CYS A 205 -27.59 1.73 6.32
CA CYS A 205 -28.28 1.77 5.01
C CYS A 205 -29.79 1.52 5.03
N GLY A 206 -30.47 2.20 5.95
CA GLY A 206 -31.92 2.22 6.06
C GLY A 206 -32.54 3.62 6.20
N GLY A 207 -31.82 4.70 5.88
CA GLY A 207 -32.32 6.08 5.80
C GLY A 207 -32.84 6.70 7.11
N SER A 208 -32.55 7.98 7.36
CA SER A 208 -32.88 8.69 8.61
C SER A 208 -34.37 9.03 8.81
N GLY A 209 -35.33 8.23 8.34
CA GLY A 209 -36.75 8.58 8.37
C GLY A 209 -37.68 7.38 8.49
N ARG A 210 -38.27 7.21 9.68
CA ARG A 210 -39.33 6.23 10.06
C ARG A 210 -38.95 4.75 9.90
N ARG A 211 -38.94 4.06 11.06
CA ARG A 211 -38.79 2.60 11.20
C ARG A 211 -39.89 1.86 10.42
N SER A 212 -39.66 1.57 9.15
CA SER A 212 -40.33 0.47 8.47
C SER A 212 -39.53 -0.79 8.76
N LEU A 213 -40.14 -1.75 9.43
CA LEU A 213 -39.51 -3.01 9.85
C LEU A 213 -39.17 -3.94 8.65
N HIS A 214 -39.44 -3.53 7.41
CA HIS A 214 -39.57 -4.46 6.27
C HIS A 214 -38.79 -4.10 4.99
N SER A 215 -37.77 -3.23 5.05
CA SER A 215 -36.81 -3.11 3.94
C SER A 215 -35.57 -2.33 4.41
N ARG A 216 -34.49 -3.04 4.78
CA ARG A 216 -33.16 -2.43 4.77
C ARG A 216 -32.77 -2.33 3.30
N GLY A 217 -32.72 -1.12 2.77
CA GLY A 217 -32.29 -0.90 1.39
C GLY A 217 -30.85 -1.40 1.18
N PRO A 218 -30.48 -1.77 -0.05
CA PRO A 218 -29.12 -2.15 -0.38
C PRO A 218 -28.10 -1.07 -0.01
N CYS A 219 -27.11 -1.39 0.85
CA CYS A 219 -25.96 -0.53 1.13
C CYS A 219 -25.04 -0.43 -0.10
N SER A 220 -24.80 0.75 -0.64
CA SER A 220 -23.89 0.94 -1.79
C SER A 220 -22.96 2.14 -1.57
N PRO A 221 -21.78 2.21 -2.20
CA PRO A 221 -20.89 3.35 -2.06
C PRO A 221 -21.54 4.64 -2.61
N LYS A 222 -21.28 5.78 -1.95
CA LYS A 222 -21.76 7.11 -2.41
C LYS A 222 -21.15 7.53 -3.75
N GLU A 223 -19.92 7.11 -4.01
CA GLU A 223 -19.13 7.52 -5.16
C GLU A 223 -18.44 6.30 -5.78
N SER A 224 -18.07 6.40 -7.06
CA SER A 224 -17.30 5.35 -7.73
C SER A 224 -15.88 5.28 -7.16
N SER A 225 -15.32 4.07 -7.06
CA SER A 225 -13.95 3.86 -6.59
C SER A 225 -12.90 4.62 -7.41
N LEU A 226 -13.14 4.79 -8.71
CA LEU A 226 -12.31 5.62 -9.60
C LEU A 226 -12.25 7.09 -9.14
N ASN A 227 -13.40 7.71 -8.86
CA ASN A 227 -13.45 9.11 -8.44
C ASN A 227 -12.83 9.31 -7.06
N VAL A 228 -13.05 8.35 -6.15
CA VAL A 228 -12.44 8.37 -4.82
C VAL A 228 -10.91 8.25 -4.93
N ALA A 229 -10.40 7.38 -5.80
CA ALA A 229 -8.96 7.20 -6.03
C ALA A 229 -8.30 8.43 -6.65
N LYS A 230 -8.93 9.05 -7.65
CA LYS A 230 -8.44 10.32 -8.23
C LYS A 230 -8.34 11.40 -7.16
N ARG A 231 -9.41 11.60 -6.39
CA ARG A 231 -9.42 12.58 -5.30
C ARG A 231 -8.37 12.26 -4.24
N TYR A 232 -8.18 10.99 -3.89
CA TYR A 232 -7.16 10.60 -2.93
C TYR A 232 -5.77 11.02 -3.40
N ILE A 233 -5.41 10.76 -4.66
CA ILE A 233 -4.13 11.18 -5.24
C ILE A 233 -4.03 12.71 -5.33
N ASP A 234 -5.10 13.41 -5.72
CA ASP A 234 -5.11 14.87 -5.78
C ASP A 234 -4.94 15.50 -4.37
N ASP A 235 -5.58 14.93 -3.35
CA ASP A 235 -5.47 15.44 -1.97
C ASP A 235 -4.12 15.10 -1.33
N THR A 236 -3.57 13.92 -1.66
CA THR A 236 -2.44 13.33 -0.93
C THR A 236 -1.11 13.50 -1.66
N CYS A 237 -1.10 13.53 -2.99
CA CYS A 237 0.12 13.47 -3.80
C CYS A 237 0.35 14.70 -4.70
N PHE A 238 -0.55 15.70 -4.71
CA PHE A 238 -0.44 16.89 -5.58
C PHE A 238 0.82 17.74 -5.35
N LYS A 239 1.55 17.51 -4.24
CA LYS A 239 2.92 18.01 -4.06
C LYS A 239 3.88 16.83 -3.95
N LYS A 240 5.03 16.95 -4.60
CA LYS A 240 6.21 16.06 -4.46
C LYS A 240 6.54 15.71 -3.00
N SER A 241 6.13 16.57 -2.06
CA SER A 241 6.35 16.45 -0.62
C SER A 241 5.65 15.27 0.07
N LEU A 242 4.79 14.49 -0.59
CA LEU A 242 4.05 13.39 0.07
C LEU A 242 4.15 12.05 -0.65
N CYS A 243 4.31 12.05 -1.98
CA CYS A 243 4.43 10.81 -2.76
C CYS A 243 5.75 10.72 -3.55
N GLY A 244 6.50 11.83 -3.64
CA GLY A 244 7.75 11.94 -4.37
C GLY A 244 7.62 12.47 -5.77
#